data_AF-A0A919SPR1-F1
#
_entry.id   AF-A0A919SPR1-F1
#
_cell.length_a   1.000
_cell.length_b   1.000
_cell.length_c   1.000
_cell.angle_alpha   90.00
_cell.angle_beta   90.00
_cell.angle_gamma   90.00
#
_symmetry.space_group_name_H-M   'P 1'
#
loop_
_entity.id
_entity.type
_entity.pdbx_description
1 polymer ?
#
loop_
_entity_poly.entity_id
_entity_poly.type
_entity_poly.pdbx_seq_one_letter_code
_entity_poly.pdbx_strand_id
1 'polypeptide(L)'
;MPVSAALRRLSEDPRFWSFLLVHDGALPDPDPVELRVSLPVTGGYGLVLDLDLVTGEQTLGLREPASSEPVQLGWAAPGRPYPAALRWHELELCARVIALEDPTLPHPGLVVALLSPFAPLTDDDDEGAVAAVREAAYRSLRREVPPAAPAGPEQAPLPLFAAEDWWPQPPAPSPQVIDEAAVAAYTTPAQSRLEVRGGSRFPADGLAELVRQAAQRLSRLPEEQWYAEVQPLARHIADTGDLRPVHDLLGVLTEAGCDHPTVLDALSEPLVPIEACWMVETLAGALPGSLLRRHV
;
A
#
# COMPACT_ATOMS: atom_id res chain seq x y z
N MET A 1 -5.73 -12.23 10.29
CA MET A 1 -5.03 -11.70 11.48
C MET A 1 -4.75 -10.25 11.19
N PRO A 2 -5.17 -9.32 12.06
CA PRO A 2 -4.95 -7.90 11.82
C PRO A 2 -3.46 -7.56 11.82
N VAL A 3 -3.09 -6.53 11.06
CA VAL A 3 -1.75 -5.93 11.12
C VAL A 3 -1.34 -5.64 12.56
N SER A 4 -0.10 -5.98 12.92
CA SER A 4 0.38 -5.82 14.29
C SER A 4 0.44 -4.35 14.70
N ALA A 5 0.17 -4.07 15.98
CA ALA A 5 0.25 -2.71 16.53
C ALA A 5 1.65 -2.10 16.40
N ALA A 6 2.69 -2.95 16.42
CA ALA A 6 4.07 -2.53 16.21
C ALA A 6 4.31 -2.01 14.78
N LEU A 7 3.84 -2.74 13.77
CA LEU A 7 3.91 -2.27 12.38
C LEU A 7 3.10 -1.00 12.17
N ARG A 8 1.89 -0.91 12.77
CA ARG A 8 1.08 0.32 12.69
C ARG A 8 1.85 1.53 13.22
N ARG A 9 2.46 1.42 14.41
CA ARG A 9 3.26 2.51 14.99
C ARG A 9 4.46 2.88 14.12
N LEU A 10 5.18 1.88 13.59
CA LEU A 10 6.36 2.12 12.76
C LEU A 10 5.99 2.72 11.39
N SER A 11 4.86 2.32 10.81
CA SER A 11 4.34 2.88 9.55
C SER A 11 4.02 4.38 9.64
N GLU A 12 3.88 4.90 10.85
CA GLU A 12 3.64 6.32 11.12
C GLU A 12 4.92 7.13 11.34
N ASP A 13 6.08 6.49 11.42
CA ASP A 13 7.39 7.14 11.54
C ASP A 13 8.04 7.25 10.15
N PRO A 14 8.25 8.44 9.57
CA PRO A 14 8.90 8.58 8.27
C PRO A 14 10.31 8.00 8.25
N ARG A 15 11.00 7.93 9.40
CA ARG A 15 12.33 7.31 9.48
C ARG A 15 12.27 5.82 9.15
N PHE A 16 11.14 5.15 9.43
CA PHE A 16 10.92 3.77 9.05
C PHE A 16 10.86 3.61 7.52
N TRP A 17 10.14 4.50 6.83
CA TRP A 17 10.05 4.46 5.37
C TRP A 17 11.35 4.86 4.68
N SER A 18 12.04 5.87 5.20
CA SER A 18 13.39 6.19 4.76
C SER A 18 14.31 4.98 4.98
N PHE A 19 14.26 4.33 6.14
CA PHE A 19 15.05 3.12 6.41
C PHE A 19 14.81 2.00 5.40
N LEU A 20 13.54 1.74 5.03
CA LEU A 20 13.21 0.70 4.07
C LEU A 20 13.75 0.96 2.66
N LEU A 21 14.12 2.21 2.35
CA LEU A 21 14.47 2.66 1.00
C LEU A 21 15.91 3.23 0.89
N VAL A 22 16.53 3.60 2.02
CA VAL A 22 17.87 4.20 2.10
C VAL A 22 18.95 3.11 2.02
N HIS A 23 19.99 3.41 1.24
CA HIS A 23 21.13 2.52 0.99
C HIS A 23 22.12 2.42 2.18
N ASP A 24 22.00 3.31 3.17
CA ASP A 24 22.99 3.47 4.25
C ASP A 24 22.71 2.64 5.52
N GLY A 25 21.55 1.98 5.62
CA GLY A 25 21.28 0.97 6.66
C GLY A 25 21.20 1.49 8.10
N ALA A 26 20.47 0.74 8.92
CA ALA A 26 20.27 0.93 10.37
C ALA A 26 19.43 2.15 10.81
N LEU A 27 18.43 1.90 11.66
CA LEU A 27 17.83 2.93 12.51
C LEU A 27 18.71 3.13 13.76
N PRO A 28 18.95 4.37 14.23
CA PRO A 28 19.68 4.61 15.46
C PRO A 28 18.82 4.19 16.67
N ASP A 29 19.35 3.25 17.47
CA ASP A 29 18.72 2.71 18.69
C ASP A 29 17.27 2.20 18.46
N PRO A 30 17.08 1.18 17.59
CA PRO A 30 15.75 0.73 17.20
C PRO A 30 15.08 -0.06 18.32
N ASP A 31 13.82 0.27 18.61
CA ASP A 31 12.93 -0.52 19.45
C ASP A 31 11.62 -0.80 18.70
N PRO A 32 11.39 -2.05 18.23
CA PRO A 32 12.21 -3.25 18.43
C PRO A 32 13.45 -3.32 17.52
N VAL A 33 14.41 -4.21 17.84
CA VAL A 33 15.59 -4.48 16.99
C VAL A 33 15.22 -5.23 15.71
N GLU A 34 14.28 -6.18 15.81
CA GLU A 34 13.76 -6.95 14.67
C GLU A 34 12.24 -6.79 14.61
N LEU A 35 11.71 -6.67 13.39
CA LEU A 35 10.28 -6.66 13.12
C LEU A 35 9.93 -7.77 12.13
N ARG A 36 9.16 -8.75 12.61
CA ARG A 36 8.49 -9.73 11.75
C ARG A 36 7.08 -9.28 11.41
N VAL A 37 6.85 -9.04 10.13
CA VAL A 37 5.54 -8.70 9.57
C VAL A 37 4.95 -9.94 8.91
N SER A 38 3.88 -10.49 9.51
CA SER A 38 3.13 -11.60 8.94
C SER A 38 1.91 -11.09 8.18
N LEU A 39 1.81 -11.45 6.91
CA LEU A 39 0.75 -11.03 5.99
C LEU A 39 0.01 -12.28 5.48
N PRO A 40 -1.02 -12.76 6.21
CA PRO A 40 -1.85 -13.88 5.74
C PRO A 40 -2.59 -13.48 4.47
N VAL A 41 -2.50 -14.29 3.42
CA VAL A 41 -3.18 -13.99 2.15
C VAL A 41 -4.45 -14.84 2.05
N THR A 42 -4.33 -16.15 1.86
CA THR A 42 -5.50 -17.05 1.72
C THR A 42 -5.08 -18.51 1.87
N GLY A 43 -6.03 -19.41 2.16
CA GLY A 43 -5.79 -20.85 2.16
C GLY A 43 -4.71 -21.34 3.14
N GLY A 44 -4.40 -20.55 4.17
CA GLY A 44 -3.30 -20.82 5.11
C GLY A 44 -1.94 -20.28 4.66
N TYR A 45 -1.80 -19.88 3.39
CA TYR A 45 -0.62 -19.22 2.86
C TYR A 45 -0.48 -17.79 3.39
N GLY A 46 0.75 -17.29 3.44
CA GLY A 46 1.04 -15.89 3.72
C GLY A 46 2.43 -15.48 3.27
N LEU A 47 2.65 -14.17 3.20
CA LEU A 47 3.96 -13.57 3.04
C LEU A 47 4.48 -13.15 4.42
N VAL A 48 5.77 -13.32 4.63
CA VAL A 48 6.45 -12.92 5.88
C VAL A 48 7.62 -12.04 5.51
N LEU A 49 7.62 -10.81 6.01
CA LEU A 49 8.73 -9.88 5.87
C LEU A 49 9.43 -9.75 7.21
N ASP A 50 10.68 -10.20 7.27
CA ASP A 50 11.57 -10.03 8.41
C ASP A 50 12.48 -8.83 8.16
N LEU A 51 12.43 -7.86 9.06
CA LEU A 51 13.22 -6.64 9.02
C LEU A 51 14.17 -6.63 10.22
N ASP A 52 15.47 -6.61 9.96
CA ASP A 52 16.47 -6.28 10.97
C ASP A 52 16.68 -4.77 10.95
N LEU A 53 16.16 -4.07 11.97
CA LEU A 53 16.21 -2.60 12.04
C LEU A 53 17.60 -2.09 12.44
N VAL A 54 18.48 -2.96 12.94
CA VAL A 54 19.87 -2.64 13.29
C VAL A 54 20.78 -2.76 12.08
N THR A 55 20.64 -3.79 11.27
CA THR A 55 21.49 -3.97 10.08
C THR A 55 20.87 -3.38 8.82
N GLY A 56 19.56 -3.21 8.77
CA GLY A 56 18.83 -2.85 7.56
C GLY A 56 18.57 -4.00 6.59
N GLU A 57 18.85 -5.24 7.01
CA GLU A 57 18.54 -6.42 6.21
C GLU A 57 17.04 -6.70 6.16
N GLN A 58 16.57 -7.11 5.00
CA GLN A 58 15.17 -7.44 4.73
C GLN A 58 15.09 -8.83 4.10
N THR A 59 14.27 -9.71 4.67
CA THR A 59 14.01 -11.05 4.13
C THR A 59 12.53 -11.21 3.86
N LEU A 60 12.19 -11.52 2.61
CA LEU A 60 10.84 -11.92 2.23
C LEU A 60 10.78 -13.45 2.17
N GLY A 61 9.78 -14.03 2.83
CA GLY A 61 9.50 -15.46 2.82
C GLY A 61 8.04 -15.78 2.53
N LEU A 62 7.83 -16.99 2.01
CA LEU A 62 6.54 -17.63 1.79
C LEU A 62 6.24 -18.56 2.96
N ARG A 63 5.15 -18.30 3.68
CA ARG A 63 4.61 -19.25 4.66
C ARG A 63 3.57 -20.13 3.98
N GLU A 64 3.86 -21.43 3.90
CA GLU A 64 2.94 -22.44 3.39
C GLU A 64 1.93 -22.89 4.45
N PRO A 65 0.79 -23.50 4.06
CA PRO A 65 -0.18 -24.05 4.98
C PRO A 65 0.47 -25.08 5.91
N ALA A 66 0.11 -25.02 7.19
CA ALA A 66 0.67 -25.87 8.24
C ALA A 66 2.19 -25.77 8.47
N SER A 67 2.91 -24.88 7.77
CA SER A 67 4.29 -24.54 8.10
C SER A 67 4.34 -23.37 9.08
N SER A 68 5.16 -23.52 10.13
CA SER A 68 5.50 -22.42 11.04
C SER A 68 6.65 -21.56 10.53
N GLU A 69 7.53 -22.13 9.68
CA GLU A 69 8.70 -21.42 9.15
C GLU A 69 8.47 -21.00 7.70
N PRO A 70 8.69 -19.71 7.37
CA PRO A 70 8.60 -19.24 6.00
C PRO A 70 9.81 -19.71 5.19
N VAL A 71 9.55 -20.15 3.95
CA VAL A 71 10.59 -20.46 2.96
C VAL A 71 11.01 -19.17 2.28
N GLN A 72 12.31 -18.85 2.27
CA GLN A 72 12.80 -17.59 1.72
C GLN A 72 12.51 -17.44 0.21
N LEU A 73 11.89 -16.31 -0.14
CA LEU A 73 11.68 -15.85 -1.52
C LEU A 73 12.80 -14.90 -1.96
N GLY A 74 13.29 -14.04 -1.06
CA GLY A 74 14.32 -13.07 -1.35
C GLY A 74 14.95 -12.49 -0.09
N TRP A 75 16.18 -12.02 -0.21
CA TRP A 75 16.89 -11.27 0.83
C TRP A 75 17.57 -10.05 0.21
N ALA A 76 17.54 -8.93 0.91
CA ALA A 76 18.19 -7.68 0.52
C ALA A 76 18.94 -7.09 1.72
N ALA A 77 20.22 -6.77 1.52
CA ALA A 77 21.00 -5.96 2.44
C ALA A 77 20.99 -4.48 2.01
N PRO A 78 21.29 -3.54 2.93
CA PRO A 78 21.39 -2.12 2.58
C PRO A 78 22.32 -1.87 1.40
N GLY A 79 21.87 -1.01 0.49
CA GLY A 79 22.63 -0.62 -0.70
C GLY A 79 22.85 -1.74 -1.72
N ARG A 80 22.27 -2.93 -1.52
CA ARG A 80 22.25 -4.00 -2.52
C ARG A 80 20.98 -3.90 -3.38
N PRO A 81 21.03 -4.34 -4.64
CA PRO A 81 19.82 -4.47 -5.45
C PRO A 81 18.83 -5.42 -4.77
N TYR A 82 17.55 -5.07 -4.79
CA TYR A 82 16.52 -5.97 -4.32
C TYR A 82 16.37 -7.18 -5.24
N PRO A 83 16.06 -8.37 -4.68
CA PRO A 83 15.80 -9.56 -5.46
C PRO A 83 14.43 -9.47 -6.12
N ALA A 84 14.36 -9.88 -7.40
CA ALA A 84 13.10 -10.00 -8.14
C ALA A 84 12.31 -11.25 -7.67
N ALA A 85 11.85 -11.22 -6.42
CA ALA A 85 11.21 -12.36 -5.78
C ALA A 85 9.75 -12.52 -6.20
N LEU A 86 9.04 -11.41 -6.38
CA LEU A 86 7.65 -11.35 -6.83
C LEU A 86 7.57 -10.65 -8.20
N ARG A 87 6.57 -11.00 -8.99
CA ARG A 87 6.13 -10.16 -10.11
C ARG A 87 5.18 -9.09 -9.58
N TRP A 88 5.09 -7.95 -10.27
CA TRP A 88 4.24 -6.85 -9.82
C TRP A 88 2.78 -7.28 -9.60
N HIS A 89 2.19 -7.98 -10.56
CA HIS A 89 0.81 -8.48 -10.43
C HIS A 89 0.62 -9.48 -9.28
N GLU A 90 1.66 -10.24 -8.90
CA GLU A 90 1.58 -11.19 -7.78
C GLU A 90 1.51 -10.44 -6.44
N LEU A 91 2.33 -9.39 -6.29
CA LEU A 91 2.29 -8.48 -5.14
C LEU A 91 0.93 -7.80 -5.04
N GLU A 92 0.48 -7.20 -6.14
CA GLU A 92 -0.76 -6.43 -6.22
C GLU A 92 -1.97 -7.28 -5.82
N LEU A 93 -2.05 -8.49 -6.40
CA LEU A 93 -3.08 -9.47 -6.09
C LEU A 93 -3.08 -9.86 -4.60
N CYS A 94 -1.91 -10.17 -4.05
CA CYS A 94 -1.79 -10.54 -2.64
C CYS A 94 -2.19 -9.38 -1.72
N ALA A 95 -1.77 -8.15 -2.04
CA ALA A 95 -2.07 -6.96 -1.26
C ALA A 95 -3.58 -6.67 -1.21
N ARG A 96 -4.29 -6.81 -2.34
CA ARG A 96 -5.76 -6.66 -2.37
C ARG A 96 -6.47 -7.70 -1.52
N VAL A 97 -6.06 -8.97 -1.62
CA VAL A 97 -6.64 -10.03 -0.78
C VAL A 97 -6.38 -9.76 0.70
N ILE A 98 -5.17 -9.35 1.07
CA ILE A 98 -4.84 -9.01 2.46
C ILE A 98 -5.73 -7.85 2.96
N ALA A 99 -5.86 -6.76 2.20
CA ALA A 99 -6.71 -5.63 2.59
C ALA A 99 -8.19 -6.01 2.67
N LEU A 100 -8.67 -6.83 1.74
CA LEU A 100 -10.05 -7.32 1.76
C LEU A 100 -10.34 -8.18 3.01
N GLU A 101 -9.38 -9.01 3.44
CA GLU A 101 -9.54 -9.92 4.59
C GLU A 101 -9.18 -9.30 5.95
N ASP A 102 -8.56 -8.12 5.96
CA ASP A 102 -8.17 -7.40 7.16
C ASP A 102 -8.93 -6.07 7.27
N PRO A 103 -10.02 -6.00 8.06
CA PRO A 103 -10.78 -4.77 8.27
C PRO A 103 -9.96 -3.61 8.86
N THR A 104 -8.75 -3.90 9.37
CA THR A 104 -7.87 -2.85 9.90
C THR A 104 -7.02 -2.18 8.81
N LEU A 105 -7.12 -2.66 7.57
CA LEU A 105 -6.47 -2.14 6.37
C LEU A 105 -7.51 -1.57 5.39
N PRO A 106 -7.67 -0.24 5.32
CA PRO A 106 -8.66 0.37 4.43
C PRO A 106 -8.32 0.27 2.93
N HIS A 107 -7.05 0.03 2.59
CA HIS A 107 -6.57 -0.15 1.21
C HIS A 107 -5.29 -1.02 1.18
N PRO A 108 -4.90 -1.59 0.03
CA PRO A 108 -3.72 -2.46 -0.10
C PRO A 108 -2.35 -1.76 0.05
N GLY A 109 -2.34 -0.44 0.28
CA GLY A 109 -1.17 0.42 0.14
C GLY A 109 -0.04 0.12 1.13
N LEU A 110 -0.35 -0.22 2.39
CA LEU A 110 0.70 -0.60 3.35
C LEU A 110 1.48 -1.84 2.86
N VAL A 111 0.77 -2.85 2.36
CA VAL A 111 1.38 -4.08 1.85
C VAL A 111 2.19 -3.79 0.59
N VAL A 112 1.63 -3.00 -0.33
CA VAL A 112 2.34 -2.57 -1.55
C VAL A 112 3.62 -1.82 -1.18
N ALA A 113 3.57 -0.85 -0.28
CA ALA A 113 4.74 -0.07 0.12
C ALA A 113 5.84 -0.94 0.74
N LEU A 114 5.48 -1.86 1.65
CA LEU A 114 6.43 -2.75 2.32
C LEU A 114 7.12 -3.73 1.36
N LEU A 115 6.37 -4.26 0.39
CA LEU A 115 6.84 -5.37 -0.45
C LEU A 115 7.24 -4.93 -1.86
N SER A 116 6.97 -3.68 -2.26
CA SER A 116 7.35 -3.14 -3.57
C SER A 116 8.83 -3.33 -3.93
N PRO A 117 9.80 -3.30 -3.00
CA PRO A 117 11.19 -3.53 -3.36
C PRO A 117 11.43 -4.95 -3.91
N PHE A 118 10.67 -5.95 -3.45
CA PHE A 118 10.76 -7.34 -3.88
C PHE A 118 10.00 -7.65 -5.18
N ALA A 119 9.27 -6.67 -5.71
CA ALA A 119 8.48 -6.75 -6.94
C ALA A 119 8.92 -5.65 -7.94
N PRO A 120 10.14 -5.74 -8.49
CA PRO A 120 10.62 -4.76 -9.44
C PRO A 120 9.81 -4.80 -10.74
N LEU A 121 9.81 -3.67 -11.46
CA LEU A 121 9.16 -3.56 -12.76
C LEU A 121 9.85 -4.47 -13.79
N THR A 122 9.03 -5.10 -14.63
CA THR A 122 9.45 -5.89 -15.78
C THR A 122 8.90 -5.28 -17.07
N ASP A 123 9.41 -5.70 -18.23
CA ASP A 123 8.96 -5.19 -19.53
C ASP A 123 7.48 -5.53 -19.84
N ASP A 124 6.89 -6.49 -19.11
CA ASP A 124 5.49 -6.89 -19.26
C ASP A 124 4.52 -5.99 -18.45
N ASP A 125 5.04 -5.11 -17.58
CA ASP A 125 4.24 -4.27 -16.69
C ASP A 125 3.91 -2.90 -17.31
N ASP A 126 2.68 -2.39 -17.07
CA ASP A 126 2.33 -0.99 -17.39
C ASP A 126 2.97 -0.06 -16.36
N GLU A 127 4.11 0.53 -16.72
CA GLU A 127 4.88 1.46 -15.87
C GLU A 127 4.01 2.55 -15.26
N GLY A 128 3.07 3.12 -16.02
CA GLY A 128 2.20 4.19 -15.54
C GLY A 128 1.19 3.71 -14.49
N ALA A 129 0.60 2.53 -14.69
CA ALA A 129 -0.31 1.93 -13.71
C ALA A 129 0.44 1.53 -12.43
N VAL A 130 1.64 0.95 -12.54
CA VAL A 130 2.48 0.58 -11.39
C VAL A 130 2.90 1.81 -10.60
N ALA A 131 3.36 2.87 -11.29
CA ALA A 131 3.72 4.13 -10.65
C ALA A 131 2.55 4.72 -9.86
N ALA A 132 1.35 4.74 -10.44
CA ALA A 132 0.15 5.23 -9.78
C ALA A 132 -0.22 4.43 -8.52
N VAL A 133 -0.12 3.10 -8.57
CA VAL A 133 -0.39 2.24 -7.41
C VAL A 133 0.67 2.44 -6.31
N ARG A 134 1.95 2.58 -6.65
CA ARG A 134 3.02 2.90 -5.67
C ARG A 134 2.80 4.26 -5.04
N GLU A 135 2.45 5.25 -5.86
CA GLU A 135 2.24 6.61 -5.40
C GLU A 135 1.07 6.69 -4.43
N ALA A 136 -0.05 6.07 -4.78
CA ALA A 136 -1.16 5.95 -3.86
C ALA A 136 -0.82 5.16 -2.60
N ALA A 137 -0.03 4.07 -2.71
CA ALA A 137 0.44 3.32 -1.55
C ALA A 137 1.21 4.22 -0.58
N TYR A 138 2.17 5.03 -1.03
CA TYR A 138 2.89 5.94 -0.13
C TYR A 138 2.04 7.12 0.34
N ARG A 139 1.16 7.68 -0.50
CA ARG A 139 0.25 8.76 -0.07
C ARG A 139 -0.75 8.31 0.97
N SER A 140 -1.23 7.07 0.88
CA SER A 140 -2.15 6.50 1.85
C SER A 140 -1.53 6.25 3.23
N LEU A 141 -0.20 6.22 3.32
CA LEU A 141 0.55 6.15 4.57
C LEU A 141 0.76 7.53 5.21
N ARG A 142 0.37 8.61 4.53
CA ARG A 142 0.41 9.95 5.10
C ARG A 142 -0.66 10.07 6.17
N ARG A 143 -0.28 10.71 7.26
CA ARG A 143 -1.24 11.27 8.20
C ARG A 143 -1.77 12.59 7.66
N GLU A 144 -3.05 12.84 7.85
CA GLU A 144 -3.58 14.19 7.75
C GLU A 144 -2.85 15.07 8.75
N VAL A 145 -2.11 16.06 8.25
CA VAL A 145 -1.57 17.13 9.08
C VAL A 145 -2.69 18.15 9.20
N PRO A 146 -3.19 18.45 10.42
CA PRO A 146 -4.07 19.57 10.59
C PRO A 146 -3.42 20.81 9.95
N PRO A 147 -4.14 21.58 9.11
CA PRO A 147 -3.55 22.75 8.48
C PRO A 147 -2.90 23.60 9.57
N ALA A 148 -1.66 24.02 9.34
CA ALA A 148 -0.94 24.85 10.29
C ALA A 148 -1.84 26.05 10.62
N ALA A 149 -2.08 26.28 11.93
CA ALA A 149 -2.81 27.48 12.35
C ALA A 149 -2.13 28.68 11.68
N PRO A 150 -2.89 29.61 11.07
CA PRO A 150 -2.32 30.74 10.38
C PRO A 150 -1.37 31.48 11.32
N ALA A 151 -0.08 31.41 11.03
CA ALA A 151 0.96 32.09 11.79
C ALA A 151 1.20 33.43 11.10
N GLY A 152 0.66 34.49 11.69
CA GLY A 152 0.74 35.83 11.15
C GLY A 152 -0.27 36.77 11.82
N PRO A 153 -0.17 38.08 11.58
CA PRO A 153 -1.11 39.01 12.17
C PRO A 153 -2.49 38.87 11.53
N GLU A 154 -3.53 38.80 12.36
CA GLU A 154 -4.93 38.82 11.91
C GLU A 154 -5.33 40.15 11.23
N GLN A 155 -4.46 41.17 11.31
CA GLN A 155 -4.64 42.51 10.77
C GLN A 155 -3.37 42.98 10.05
N ALA A 156 -3.48 43.95 9.15
CA ALA A 156 -2.30 44.51 8.49
C ALA A 156 -1.32 45.09 9.55
N PRO A 157 -0.08 44.59 9.64
CA PRO A 157 0.84 45.01 10.69
C PRO A 157 1.27 46.46 10.47
N LEU A 158 1.43 47.21 11.56
CA LEU A 158 2.03 48.54 11.50
C LEU A 158 3.46 48.43 10.92
N PRO A 159 3.99 49.49 10.26
CA PRO A 159 5.29 49.44 9.60
C PRO A 159 6.45 48.98 10.50
N LEU A 160 6.34 49.16 11.81
CA LEU A 160 7.33 48.72 12.81
C LEU A 160 7.35 47.19 13.02
N PHE A 161 6.23 46.51 12.73
CA PHE A 161 6.05 45.06 12.91
C PHE A 161 5.92 44.34 11.57
N ALA A 162 6.35 44.96 10.47
CA ALA A 162 6.27 44.37 9.14
C ALA A 162 7.36 43.31 8.88
N ALA A 163 8.38 43.24 9.73
CA ALA A 163 9.47 42.27 9.59
C ALA A 163 9.04 40.88 10.12
N GLU A 164 9.45 39.83 9.41
CA GLU A 164 9.04 38.44 9.66
C GLU A 164 9.48 37.89 11.03
N ASP A 165 10.54 38.46 11.62
CA ASP A 165 11.09 38.10 12.93
C ASP A 165 10.20 38.52 14.11
N TRP A 166 9.22 39.41 13.88
CA TRP A 166 8.22 39.79 14.88
C TRP A 166 7.09 38.78 15.04
N TRP A 167 6.93 37.86 14.09
CA TRP A 167 5.83 36.92 14.06
C TRP A 167 6.31 35.52 14.44
N PRO A 168 5.50 34.73 15.17
CA PRO A 168 5.82 33.32 15.38
C PRO A 168 6.02 32.67 14.03
N GLN A 169 7.16 32.00 13.81
CA GLN A 169 7.32 31.22 12.60
C GLN A 169 6.23 30.15 12.57
N PRO A 170 5.62 29.89 11.40
CA PRO A 170 4.70 28.78 11.28
C PRO A 170 5.40 27.52 11.80
N PRO A 171 4.68 26.66 12.55
CA PRO A 171 5.26 25.40 12.99
C PRO A 171 5.86 24.71 11.76
N ALA A 172 7.13 24.31 11.85
CA ALA A 172 7.76 23.55 10.79
C ALA A 172 6.83 22.38 10.43
N PRO A 173 6.64 22.07 9.13
CA PRO A 173 5.84 20.92 8.74
C PRO A 173 6.31 19.72 9.56
N SER A 174 5.36 19.01 10.17
CA SER A 174 5.68 17.93 11.10
C SER A 174 6.64 16.96 10.41
N PRO A 175 7.82 16.66 10.98
CA PRO A 175 8.80 15.73 10.41
C PRO A 175 8.28 14.27 10.38
N GLN A 176 7.01 14.06 10.71
CA GLN A 176 6.32 12.78 10.82
C GLN A 176 5.46 12.43 9.59
N VAL A 177 5.62 13.15 8.48
CA VAL A 177 4.79 12.96 7.27
C VAL A 177 5.70 12.62 6.10
N ILE A 178 5.35 11.56 5.36
CA ILE A 178 5.96 11.30 4.05
C ILE A 178 5.56 12.45 3.13
N ASP A 179 6.46 13.39 2.83
CA ASP A 179 6.15 14.54 1.97
C ASP A 179 6.10 14.17 0.47
N GLU A 180 5.80 15.14 -0.40
CA GLU A 180 5.74 14.89 -1.86
C GLU A 180 7.09 14.53 -2.46
N ALA A 181 8.18 15.07 -1.90
CA ALA A 181 9.53 14.74 -2.36
C ALA A 181 9.89 13.29 -2.02
N ALA A 182 9.53 12.84 -0.82
CA ALA A 182 9.68 11.46 -0.37
C ALA A 182 8.82 10.51 -1.22
N VAL A 183 7.55 10.83 -1.45
CA VAL A 183 6.70 10.01 -2.36
C VAL A 183 7.34 9.89 -3.73
N ALA A 184 7.78 10.99 -4.36
CA ALA A 184 8.44 10.95 -5.66
C ALA A 184 9.75 10.12 -5.65
N ALA A 185 10.54 10.22 -4.58
CA ALA A 185 11.74 9.40 -4.42
C ALA A 185 11.41 7.91 -4.29
N TYR A 186 10.33 7.58 -3.58
CA TYR A 186 9.95 6.20 -3.25
C TYR A 186 9.21 5.50 -4.40
N THR A 187 8.53 6.27 -5.25
CA THR A 187 7.85 5.74 -6.45
C THR A 187 8.80 5.50 -7.61
N THR A 188 10.01 6.08 -7.57
CA THR A 188 11.04 5.88 -8.59
C THR A 188 11.36 4.39 -8.72
N PRO A 189 11.26 3.79 -9.93
CA PRO A 189 11.51 2.37 -10.12
C PRO A 189 12.89 1.92 -9.63
N ALA A 190 12.92 0.97 -8.69
CA ALA A 190 14.13 0.24 -8.39
C ALA A 190 14.56 -0.55 -9.64
N GLN A 191 15.79 -0.36 -10.10
CA GLN A 191 16.34 -1.17 -11.19
C GLN A 191 16.57 -2.60 -10.67
N SER A 192 15.84 -3.58 -11.22
CA SER A 192 16.08 -4.99 -10.92
C SER A 192 17.49 -5.37 -11.39
N ARG A 193 18.26 -6.05 -10.55
CA ARG A 193 19.56 -6.63 -10.95
C ARG A 193 19.83 -8.03 -10.41
N LEU A 194 18.95 -8.58 -9.57
CA LEU A 194 19.14 -9.90 -8.97
C LEU A 194 17.91 -10.79 -9.21
N GLU A 195 17.98 -11.59 -10.26
CA GLU A 195 16.98 -12.62 -10.58
C GLU A 195 17.15 -13.82 -9.62
N VAL A 196 16.15 -14.09 -8.80
CA VAL A 196 16.18 -15.16 -7.78
C VAL A 196 15.27 -16.34 -8.10
N ARG A 197 14.29 -16.17 -9.00
CA ARG A 197 13.25 -17.18 -9.25
C ARG A 197 13.77 -18.39 -10.02
N GLY A 198 14.87 -18.24 -10.74
CA GLY A 198 15.57 -19.35 -11.40
C GLY A 198 16.38 -20.26 -10.45
N GLY A 199 16.50 -19.89 -9.18
CA GLY A 199 17.27 -20.66 -8.20
C GLY A 199 16.58 -21.96 -7.77
N SER A 200 17.32 -23.05 -7.61
CA SER A 200 16.77 -24.36 -7.24
C SER A 200 16.13 -24.43 -5.85
N ARG A 201 16.36 -23.42 -5.00
CA ARG A 201 15.77 -23.29 -3.66
C ARG A 201 14.55 -22.36 -3.63
N PHE A 202 14.23 -21.71 -4.75
CA PHE A 202 13.08 -20.82 -4.83
C PHE A 202 11.78 -21.64 -4.80
N PRO A 203 10.82 -21.35 -3.90
CA PRO A 203 9.59 -22.13 -3.75
C PRO A 203 8.57 -21.78 -4.85
N ALA A 204 8.89 -22.09 -6.10
CA ALA A 204 8.08 -21.72 -7.27
C ALA A 204 6.67 -22.31 -7.20
N ASP A 205 6.52 -23.58 -6.83
CA ASP A 205 5.22 -24.26 -6.76
C ASP A 205 4.35 -23.67 -5.65
N GLY A 206 4.93 -23.42 -4.47
CA GLY A 206 4.22 -22.80 -3.35
C GLY A 206 3.76 -21.38 -3.68
N LEU A 207 4.60 -20.58 -4.35
CA LEU A 207 4.24 -19.23 -4.78
C LEU A 207 3.14 -19.27 -5.86
N ALA A 208 3.25 -20.16 -6.84
CA ALA A 208 2.23 -20.32 -7.88
C ALA A 208 0.88 -20.72 -7.30
N GLU A 209 0.86 -21.61 -6.31
CA GLU A 209 -0.35 -22.02 -5.61
C GLU A 209 -0.95 -20.88 -4.78
N LEU A 210 -0.12 -20.10 -4.06
CA LEU A 210 -0.57 -18.88 -3.37
C LEU A 210 -1.24 -17.91 -4.35
N VAL A 211 -0.60 -17.61 -5.48
CA VAL A 211 -1.12 -16.68 -6.50
C VAL A 211 -2.44 -17.19 -7.08
N ARG A 212 -2.53 -18.50 -7.37
CA ARG A 212 -3.76 -19.13 -7.87
C ARG A 212 -4.91 -18.99 -6.86
N GLN A 213 -4.65 -19.26 -5.58
CA GLN A 213 -5.64 -19.15 -4.51
C GLN A 213 -6.06 -17.70 -4.28
N ALA A 214 -5.12 -16.75 -4.33
CA ALA A 214 -5.40 -15.33 -4.19
C ALA A 214 -6.29 -14.83 -5.35
N ALA A 215 -5.99 -15.23 -6.59
CA ALA A 215 -6.81 -14.93 -7.76
C ALA A 215 -8.22 -15.51 -7.62
N GLN A 216 -8.32 -16.78 -7.18
CA GLN A 216 -9.60 -17.42 -6.90
C GLN A 216 -10.37 -16.71 -5.78
N ARG A 217 -9.68 -16.15 -4.78
CA ARG A 217 -10.35 -15.42 -3.70
C ARG A 217 -11.00 -14.13 -4.20
N LEU A 218 -10.29 -13.33 -5.00
CA LEU A 218 -10.88 -12.12 -5.60
C LEU A 218 -11.96 -12.47 -6.63
N SER A 219 -11.82 -13.57 -7.38
CA SER A 219 -12.83 -13.99 -8.37
C SER A 219 -14.14 -14.44 -7.75
N ARG A 220 -14.20 -14.68 -6.43
CA ARG A 220 -15.45 -14.97 -5.71
C ARG A 220 -16.30 -13.73 -5.45
N LEU A 221 -15.74 -12.52 -5.47
CA LEU A 221 -16.55 -11.30 -5.36
C LEU A 221 -17.63 -11.25 -6.47
N PRO A 222 -17.30 -11.60 -7.72
CA PRO A 222 -18.29 -11.81 -8.77
C PRO A 222 -19.38 -12.87 -8.55
N GLU A 223 -19.17 -13.81 -7.63
CA GLU A 223 -20.10 -14.90 -7.34
C GLU A 223 -21.14 -14.51 -6.26
N GLU A 224 -20.94 -13.38 -5.60
CA GLU A 224 -21.87 -12.85 -4.60
C GLU A 224 -23.19 -12.43 -5.24
N GLN A 225 -24.31 -12.65 -4.53
CA GLN A 225 -25.65 -12.41 -5.06
C GLN A 225 -25.87 -10.95 -5.48
N TRP A 226 -25.23 -10.01 -4.79
CA TRP A 226 -25.31 -8.58 -5.04
C TRP A 226 -24.47 -8.11 -6.24
N TYR A 227 -23.51 -8.90 -6.69
CA TYR A 227 -22.50 -8.44 -7.64
C TYR A 227 -23.08 -8.04 -9.00
N ALA A 228 -24.09 -8.77 -9.48
CA ALA A 228 -24.72 -8.51 -10.77
C ALA A 228 -25.37 -7.12 -10.85
N GLU A 229 -25.85 -6.58 -9.72
CA GLU A 229 -26.48 -5.26 -9.62
C GLU A 229 -25.44 -4.14 -9.55
N VAL A 230 -24.28 -4.42 -8.93
CA VAL A 230 -23.20 -3.46 -8.66
C VAL A 230 -22.25 -3.30 -9.85
N GLN A 231 -21.96 -4.39 -10.57
CA GLN A 231 -20.94 -4.42 -11.63
C GLN A 231 -21.14 -3.35 -12.72
N PRO A 232 -22.34 -3.09 -13.26
CA PRO A 232 -22.52 -2.10 -14.32
C PRO A 232 -22.12 -0.68 -13.90
N LEU A 233 -22.47 -0.28 -12.66
CA LEU A 233 -22.13 1.03 -12.14
C LEU A 233 -20.65 1.14 -11.78
N ALA A 234 -20.07 0.09 -11.18
CA ALA A 234 -18.63 0.05 -10.93
C ALA A 234 -17.81 0.17 -12.23
N ARG A 235 -18.23 -0.54 -13.31
CA ARG A 235 -17.60 -0.41 -14.64
C ARG A 235 -17.75 1.00 -15.21
N HIS A 236 -18.93 1.60 -15.10
CA HIS A 236 -19.14 2.97 -15.56
C HIS A 236 -18.20 3.96 -14.88
N ILE A 237 -18.02 3.84 -13.55
CA ILE A 237 -17.08 4.67 -12.78
C ILE A 237 -15.64 4.42 -13.24
N ALA A 238 -15.23 3.16 -13.39
CA ALA A 238 -13.88 2.81 -13.86
C ALA A 238 -13.58 3.33 -15.27
N ASP A 239 -14.53 3.23 -16.19
CA ASP A 239 -14.39 3.66 -17.58
C ASP A 239 -14.32 5.19 -17.70
N THR A 240 -15.21 5.90 -17.01
CA THR A 240 -15.29 7.38 -17.04
C THR A 240 -14.20 8.04 -16.20
N GLY A 241 -13.78 7.40 -15.11
CA GLY A 241 -12.89 7.99 -14.12
C GLY A 241 -13.59 8.92 -13.13
N ASP A 242 -14.91 9.05 -13.19
CA ASP A 242 -15.67 9.97 -12.34
C ASP A 242 -16.10 9.31 -11.03
N LEU A 243 -15.60 9.80 -9.89
CA LEU A 243 -15.94 9.26 -8.57
C LEU A 243 -17.25 9.82 -7.98
N ARG A 244 -17.90 10.81 -8.62
CA ARG A 244 -19.19 11.34 -8.14
C ARG A 244 -20.28 10.28 -7.93
N PRO A 245 -20.40 9.23 -8.78
CA PRO A 245 -21.40 8.17 -8.59
C PRO A 245 -21.03 7.13 -7.52
N VAL A 246 -19.93 7.28 -6.77
CA VAL A 246 -19.55 6.31 -5.72
C VAL A 246 -20.60 6.22 -4.62
N HIS A 247 -21.23 7.33 -4.25
CA HIS A 247 -22.34 7.31 -3.29
C HIS A 247 -23.52 6.45 -3.78
N ASP A 248 -23.84 6.53 -5.08
CA ASP A 248 -24.89 5.70 -5.68
C ASP A 248 -24.48 4.22 -5.70
N LEU A 249 -23.19 3.93 -5.93
CA LEU A 249 -22.62 2.58 -5.85
C LEU A 249 -22.76 1.99 -4.44
N LEU A 250 -22.48 2.78 -3.41
CA LEU A 250 -22.69 2.38 -2.01
C LEU A 250 -24.17 2.09 -1.72
N GLY A 251 -25.07 2.91 -2.27
CA GLY A 251 -26.52 2.67 -2.20
C GLY A 251 -26.92 1.32 -2.79
N VAL A 252 -26.48 1.04 -4.02
CA VAL A 252 -26.75 -0.24 -4.71
C VAL A 252 -26.18 -1.43 -3.91
N LEU A 253 -24.95 -1.32 -3.40
CA LEU A 253 -24.34 -2.35 -2.55
C LEU A 253 -25.17 -2.64 -1.29
N THR A 254 -25.65 -1.59 -0.63
CA THR A 254 -26.45 -1.71 0.60
C THR A 254 -27.83 -2.32 0.32
N GLU A 255 -28.50 -1.88 -0.75
CA GLU A 255 -29.81 -2.42 -1.17
C GLU A 255 -29.72 -3.89 -1.58
N ALA A 256 -28.64 -4.28 -2.25
CA ALA A 256 -28.37 -5.64 -2.65
C ALA A 256 -27.91 -6.54 -1.48
N GLY A 257 -27.76 -5.98 -0.27
CA GLY A 257 -27.47 -6.71 0.96
C GLY A 257 -25.98 -7.03 1.18
N CYS A 258 -25.07 -6.27 0.57
CA CYS A 258 -23.65 -6.38 0.88
C CYS A 258 -23.38 -5.93 2.33
N ASP A 259 -22.75 -6.79 3.12
CA ASP A 259 -22.40 -6.54 4.53
C ASP A 259 -20.87 -6.54 4.76
N HIS A 260 -20.09 -6.53 3.68
CA HIS A 260 -18.63 -6.60 3.78
C HIS A 260 -18.04 -5.26 4.26
N PRO A 261 -17.44 -5.18 5.46
CA PRO A 261 -17.06 -3.90 6.08
C PRO A 261 -16.05 -3.12 5.23
N THR A 262 -14.98 -3.77 4.77
CA THR A 262 -13.97 -3.11 3.91
C THR A 262 -14.55 -2.55 2.59
N VAL A 263 -15.59 -3.18 2.04
CA VAL A 263 -16.23 -2.72 0.79
C VAL A 263 -17.07 -1.47 1.07
N LEU A 264 -17.84 -1.49 2.15
CA LEU A 264 -18.69 -0.37 2.53
C LEU A 264 -17.87 0.82 3.02
N ASP A 265 -16.85 0.59 3.84
CA ASP A 265 -15.98 1.63 4.41
C ASP A 265 -15.23 2.38 3.30
N ALA A 266 -14.67 1.67 2.33
CA ALA A 266 -13.91 2.28 1.22
C ALA A 266 -14.75 3.19 0.30
N LEU A 267 -16.09 3.07 0.34
CA LEU A 267 -17.03 3.83 -0.48
C LEU A 267 -17.87 4.83 0.34
N SER A 268 -17.69 4.85 1.66
CA SER A 268 -18.43 5.71 2.59
C SER A 268 -17.83 7.11 2.69
N GLU A 269 -18.62 8.05 3.23
CA GLU A 269 -18.15 9.41 3.51
C GLU A 269 -17.39 9.49 4.86
N PRO A 270 -16.32 10.31 4.96
CA PRO A 270 -15.71 11.12 3.90
C PRO A 270 -14.95 10.26 2.89
N LEU A 271 -15.21 10.49 1.59
CA LEU A 271 -14.65 9.67 0.53
C LEU A 271 -13.14 9.89 0.41
N VAL A 272 -12.36 8.83 0.60
CA VAL A 272 -10.92 8.82 0.32
C VAL A 272 -10.70 8.30 -1.11
N PRO A 273 -10.22 9.12 -2.07
CA PRO A 273 -10.15 8.72 -3.47
C PRO A 273 -9.38 7.43 -3.73
N ILE A 274 -8.27 7.21 -3.02
CA ILE A 274 -7.43 6.01 -3.17
C ILE A 274 -8.21 4.75 -2.75
N GLU A 275 -8.94 4.82 -1.63
CA GLU A 275 -9.77 3.74 -1.11
C GLU A 275 -10.91 3.40 -2.09
N ALA A 276 -11.59 4.44 -2.57
CA ALA A 276 -12.65 4.29 -3.55
C ALA A 276 -12.14 3.69 -4.87
N CYS A 277 -11.00 4.15 -5.38
CA CYS A 277 -10.47 3.70 -6.66
C CYS A 277 -10.14 2.21 -6.66
N TRP A 278 -9.43 1.69 -5.65
CA TRP A 278 -9.06 0.26 -5.64
C TRP A 278 -10.30 -0.63 -5.47
N MET A 279 -11.28 -0.18 -4.68
CA MET A 279 -12.53 -0.91 -4.48
C MET A 279 -13.35 -0.95 -5.77
N VAL A 280 -13.52 0.20 -6.44
CA VAL A 280 -14.21 0.28 -7.74
C VAL A 280 -13.52 -0.58 -8.78
N GLU A 281 -12.19 -0.53 -8.89
CA GLU A 281 -11.45 -1.38 -9.83
C GLU A 281 -11.70 -2.87 -9.56
N THR A 282 -11.71 -3.27 -8.27
CA THR A 282 -11.99 -4.64 -7.86
C THR A 282 -13.41 -5.07 -8.23
N LEU A 283 -14.41 -4.24 -7.93
CA LEU A 283 -15.82 -4.51 -8.26
C LEU A 283 -16.07 -4.53 -9.78
N ALA A 284 -15.41 -3.65 -10.53
CA ALA A 284 -15.53 -3.58 -12.00
C ALA A 284 -14.83 -4.74 -12.72
N GLY A 285 -13.89 -5.42 -12.04
CA GLY A 285 -12.93 -6.34 -12.67
C GLY A 285 -11.95 -5.61 -13.59
N ALA A 286 -11.64 -4.34 -13.29
CA ALA A 286 -10.72 -3.52 -14.05
C ALA A 286 -9.27 -3.84 -13.69
N LEU A 287 -8.34 -3.47 -14.57
CA LEU A 287 -6.91 -3.59 -14.28
C LEU A 287 -6.55 -2.69 -13.10
N PRO A 288 -5.79 -3.21 -12.12
CA PRO A 288 -5.24 -2.41 -11.04
C PRO A 288 -4.50 -1.15 -11.49
N GLY A 289 -4.78 -0.02 -10.85
CA GLY A 289 -4.13 1.25 -11.16
C GLY A 289 -4.75 2.02 -12.33
N SER A 290 -5.68 1.41 -13.07
CA SER A 290 -6.26 2.01 -14.29
C SER A 290 -7.18 3.20 -14.04
N LEU A 291 -7.89 3.19 -12.91
CA LEU A 291 -8.69 4.30 -12.40
C LEU A 291 -7.80 5.21 -11.54
N LEU A 292 -6.97 4.61 -10.68
CA LEU A 292 -6.08 5.32 -9.76
C LEU A 292 -5.19 6.36 -10.47
N ARG A 293 -4.59 6.02 -11.62
CA ARG A 293 -3.74 6.93 -12.42
C ARG A 293 -4.42 8.22 -12.89
N ARG A 294 -5.74 8.33 -12.78
CA ARG A 294 -6.51 9.54 -13.12
C ARG A 294 -6.69 10.47 -11.92
N HIS A 295 -6.36 10.00 -10.73
CA HIS A 295 -6.62 10.63 -9.43
C HIS A 295 -5.36 10.80 -8.56
N VAL A 296 -4.20 10.30 -9.01
CA VAL A 296 -2.88 10.49 -8.36
C VAL A 296 -2.03 11.55 -9.04
#